data_AF-A0A0J7P1K2-F1
#
_entry.id   AF-A0A0J7P1K2-F1
#
_cell.length_a   1.000
_cell.length_b   1.000
_cell.length_c   1.000
_cell.angle_alpha   90.00
_cell.angle_beta   90.00
_cell.angle_gamma   90.00
#
_symmetry.space_group_name_H-M   'P 1'
#
loop_
_entity.id
_entity.type
_entity.pdbx_description
1 polymer ?
#
loop_
_entity_poly.entity_id
_entity_poly.type
_entity_poly.pdbx_seq_one_letter_code
_entity_poly.pdbx_strand_id
1 'polypeptide(L)'
;MTKKEDQFDGMLLALAQQHEGGVKDLVMSKFKKHEANALAKAASDKAERVEQERRRKERLEKKRKEEQAEEEKINNDSRIVELTDEQAVKLQEEIDNKKLVKDTAVAGPSGDHIEHSKDVEDKNDDSKDDNADEEEEDEKEKNKLKPNSGNGADMPNYRWTQTLGEVE
;
A
#
# COMPACT_ATOMS: atom_id res chain seq x y z
N MET A 1 -52.15 4.55 -16.24
CA MET A 1 -51.49 5.82 -15.91
C MET A 1 -51.81 6.16 -14.48
N THR A 2 -50.80 6.44 -13.68
CA THR A 2 -51.00 6.81 -12.27
C THR A 2 -51.40 8.28 -12.21
N LYS A 3 -52.25 8.70 -11.25
CA LYS A 3 -52.70 10.11 -11.12
C LYS A 3 -51.56 11.14 -11.06
N LYS A 4 -50.33 10.71 -10.75
CA LYS A 4 -49.13 11.55 -10.77
C LYS A 4 -48.63 11.81 -12.19
N GLU A 5 -48.64 10.80 -13.05
CA GLU A 5 -48.21 10.93 -14.46
C GLU A 5 -49.05 11.97 -15.20
N ASP A 6 -50.38 11.93 -15.03
CA ASP A 6 -51.31 12.85 -15.69
C ASP A 6 -51.10 14.32 -15.25
N GLN A 7 -50.66 14.54 -14.00
CA GLN A 7 -50.34 15.87 -13.48
C GLN A 7 -49.10 16.46 -14.16
N PHE A 8 -48.08 15.64 -14.39
CA PHE A 8 -46.86 16.07 -15.06
C PHE A 8 -47.08 16.27 -16.56
N ASP A 9 -47.86 15.41 -17.20
CA ASP A 9 -48.17 15.52 -18.63
C ASP A 9 -48.90 16.83 -18.97
N GLY A 10 -49.90 17.22 -18.17
CA GLY A 10 -50.61 18.49 -18.37
C GLY A 10 -49.71 19.72 -18.21
N MET A 11 -48.78 19.68 -17.25
CA MET A 11 -47.83 20.77 -17.01
C MET A 11 -46.75 20.84 -18.09
N LEU A 12 -46.24 19.70 -18.55
CA LEU A 12 -45.28 19.62 -19.65
C LEU A 12 -45.89 20.07 -20.98
N LEU A 13 -47.16 19.71 -21.22
CA LEU A 13 -47.90 20.13 -22.40
C LEU A 13 -48.13 21.66 -22.40
N ALA A 14 -48.53 22.23 -21.27
CA ALA A 14 -48.69 23.68 -21.13
C ALA A 14 -47.35 24.41 -21.37
N LEU A 15 -46.25 23.88 -20.83
CA LEU A 15 -44.92 24.44 -21.04
C LEU A 15 -44.48 24.34 -22.51
N ALA A 16 -44.79 23.23 -23.20
CA ALA A 16 -44.49 23.07 -24.61
C ALA A 16 -45.32 23.99 -25.52
N GLN A 17 -46.56 24.29 -25.16
CA GLN A 17 -47.43 25.22 -25.89
C GLN A 17 -46.92 26.67 -25.86
N GLN A 18 -46.13 27.06 -24.84
CA GLN A 18 -45.49 28.38 -24.77
C GLN A 18 -44.32 28.54 -25.75
N HIS A 19 -43.81 27.45 -26.32
CA HIS A 19 -42.73 27.47 -27.30
C HIS A 19 -43.30 27.32 -28.73
N GLU A 20 -42.96 28.26 -29.62
CA GLU A 20 -43.48 28.26 -31.02
C GLU A 20 -43.10 26.99 -31.81
N GLY A 21 -41.93 26.38 -31.54
CA GLY A 21 -41.54 25.08 -32.11
C GLY A 21 -41.95 23.85 -31.28
N GLY A 22 -42.83 24.03 -30.30
CA GLY A 22 -43.39 22.97 -29.47
C GLY A 22 -42.36 22.27 -28.58
N VAL A 23 -42.57 20.95 -28.38
CA VAL A 23 -41.79 20.12 -27.44
C VAL A 23 -40.29 20.09 -27.80
N LYS A 24 -39.96 20.07 -29.08
CA LYS A 24 -38.57 19.99 -29.55
C LYS A 24 -37.76 21.21 -29.10
N ASP A 25 -38.31 22.40 -29.27
CA ASP A 25 -37.64 23.64 -28.90
C ASP A 25 -37.56 23.82 -27.39
N LEU A 26 -38.58 23.38 -26.65
CA LEU A 26 -38.52 23.31 -25.19
C LEU A 26 -37.33 22.47 -24.72
N VAL A 27 -37.19 21.23 -25.23
CA VAL A 27 -36.10 20.32 -24.84
C VAL A 27 -34.74 20.90 -25.23
N MET A 28 -34.60 21.40 -26.45
CA MET A 28 -33.34 21.97 -26.93
C MET A 28 -32.94 23.24 -26.18
N SER A 29 -33.90 24.08 -25.78
CA SER A 29 -33.65 25.27 -24.96
C SER A 29 -33.11 24.90 -23.59
N LYS A 30 -33.70 23.90 -22.92
CA LYS A 30 -33.17 23.40 -21.63
C LYS A 30 -31.79 22.77 -21.79
N PHE A 31 -31.57 21.99 -22.86
CA PHE A 31 -30.28 21.40 -23.14
C PHE A 31 -29.19 22.46 -23.32
N LYS A 32 -29.41 23.44 -24.21
CA LYS A 32 -28.47 24.56 -24.45
C LYS A 32 -28.18 25.36 -23.18
N LYS A 33 -29.18 25.55 -22.31
CA LYS A 33 -28.98 26.25 -21.04
C LYS A 33 -27.96 25.55 -20.13
N HIS A 34 -27.93 24.22 -20.13
CA HIS A 34 -27.04 23.44 -19.26
C HIS A 34 -25.81 22.89 -19.99
N GLU A 35 -25.76 22.99 -21.32
CA GLU A 35 -24.65 22.55 -22.16
C GLU A 35 -23.31 23.13 -21.70
N ALA A 36 -23.26 24.44 -21.44
CA ALA A 36 -22.05 25.09 -20.95
C ALA A 36 -21.54 24.50 -19.62
N ASN A 37 -22.45 24.21 -18.69
CA ASN A 37 -22.11 23.61 -17.40
C ASN A 37 -21.67 22.15 -17.56
N ALA A 38 -22.33 21.39 -18.43
CA ALA A 38 -21.98 20.01 -18.72
C ALA A 38 -20.58 19.90 -19.38
N LEU A 39 -20.29 20.78 -20.34
CA LEU A 39 -18.98 20.85 -20.97
C LEU A 39 -17.88 21.28 -19.98
N ALA A 40 -18.16 22.27 -19.13
CA ALA A 40 -17.22 22.71 -18.10
C ALA A 40 -16.93 21.58 -17.09
N LYS A 41 -17.95 20.85 -16.64
CA LYS A 41 -17.78 19.72 -15.72
C LYS A 41 -17.03 18.55 -16.37
N ALA A 42 -17.34 18.25 -17.64
CA ALA A 42 -16.61 17.22 -18.38
C ALA A 42 -15.13 17.60 -18.58
N ALA A 43 -14.84 18.87 -18.83
CA ALA A 43 -13.48 19.38 -18.96
C ALA A 43 -12.72 19.32 -17.62
N SER A 44 -13.34 19.72 -16.50
CA SER A 44 -12.72 19.65 -15.18
C SER A 44 -12.43 18.20 -14.77
N ASP A 45 -13.38 17.30 -15.01
CA ASP A 45 -13.24 15.89 -14.64
C ASP A 45 -12.18 15.20 -15.51
N LYS A 46 -12.05 15.58 -16.78
CA LYS A 46 -10.97 15.10 -17.65
C LYS A 46 -9.60 15.62 -17.20
N ALA A 47 -9.51 16.89 -16.80
CA ALA A 47 -8.27 17.46 -16.27
C ALA A 47 -7.85 16.78 -14.96
N GLU A 48 -8.80 16.53 -14.05
CA GLU A 48 -8.55 15.83 -12.80
C GLU A 48 -8.04 14.39 -13.05
N ARG A 49 -8.66 13.65 -13.97
CA ARG A 49 -8.21 12.30 -14.33
C ARG A 49 -6.80 12.28 -14.89
N VAL A 50 -6.45 13.22 -15.78
CA VAL A 50 -5.11 13.31 -16.36
C VAL A 50 -4.07 13.61 -15.27
N GLU A 51 -4.37 14.50 -14.32
CA GLU A 51 -3.46 14.80 -13.22
C GLU A 51 -3.31 13.62 -12.25
N GLN A 52 -4.40 12.90 -11.94
CA GLN A 52 -4.33 11.69 -11.13
C GLN A 52 -3.52 10.57 -11.83
N GLU A 53 -3.68 10.40 -13.15
CA GLU A 53 -2.88 9.46 -13.93
C GLU A 53 -1.40 9.86 -13.96
N ARG A 54 -1.09 11.15 -14.11
CA ARG A 54 0.27 11.68 -14.03
C ARG A 54 0.90 11.38 -12.67
N ARG A 55 0.18 11.69 -11.57
CA ARG A 55 0.64 11.43 -10.20
C ARG A 55 0.80 9.94 -9.89
N ARG A 56 -0.01 9.07 -10.49
CA ARG A 56 0.14 7.60 -10.37
C ARG A 56 1.34 7.09 -11.15
N LYS A 57 1.54 7.57 -12.37
CA LYS A 57 2.67 7.17 -13.22
C LYS A 57 4.02 7.56 -12.60
N GLU A 58 4.11 8.77 -12.05
CA GLU A 58 5.32 9.25 -11.36
C GLU A 58 5.65 8.40 -10.13
N ARG A 59 4.65 8.06 -9.30
CA ARG A 59 4.84 7.16 -8.14
C ARG A 59 5.30 5.76 -8.55
N LEU A 60 4.72 5.20 -9.62
CA LEU A 60 5.11 3.89 -10.11
C LEU A 60 6.54 3.87 -10.67
N GLU A 61 6.94 4.93 -11.37
CA GLU A 61 8.30 5.04 -11.91
C GLU A 61 9.35 5.27 -10.82
N LYS A 62 9.03 6.07 -9.79
CA LYS A 62 9.89 6.21 -8.60
C LYS A 62 10.06 4.87 -7.90
N LYS A 63 8.98 4.14 -7.64
CA LYS A 63 9.01 2.82 -7.00
C LYS A 63 9.82 1.81 -7.82
N ARG A 64 9.63 1.77 -9.15
CA ARG A 64 10.39 0.87 -10.03
C ARG A 64 11.89 1.19 -10.00
N LYS A 65 12.27 2.46 -9.96
CA LYS A 65 13.69 2.87 -9.92
C LYS A 65 14.32 2.53 -8.57
N GLU A 66 13.58 2.69 -7.48
CA GLU A 66 14.01 2.32 -6.14
C GLU A 66 14.19 0.81 -6.00
N GLU A 67 13.22 0.01 -6.47
CA GLU A 67 13.29 -1.44 -6.52
C GLU A 67 14.48 -1.93 -7.36
N GLN A 68 14.73 -1.33 -8.53
CA GLN A 68 15.93 -1.63 -9.33
C GLN A 68 17.23 -1.28 -8.62
N ALA A 69 17.28 -0.13 -7.92
CA ALA A 69 18.47 0.25 -7.16
C ALA A 69 18.69 -0.64 -5.94
N GLU A 70 17.61 -1.11 -5.31
CA GLU A 70 17.66 -2.05 -4.19
C GLU A 70 18.06 -3.46 -4.66
N GLU A 71 17.53 -3.94 -5.79
CA GLU A 71 17.98 -5.18 -6.43
C GLU A 71 19.47 -5.11 -6.82
N GLU A 72 19.94 -3.98 -7.37
CA GLU A 72 21.36 -3.78 -7.65
C GLU A 72 22.20 -3.76 -6.37
N LYS A 73 21.73 -3.15 -5.29
CA LYS A 73 22.43 -3.18 -3.99
C LYS A 73 22.48 -4.60 -3.41
N ILE A 74 21.37 -5.33 -3.44
CA ILE A 74 21.29 -6.72 -2.97
C ILE A 74 22.21 -7.61 -3.80
N ASN A 75 22.29 -7.40 -5.12
CA ASN A 75 23.18 -8.15 -6.00
C ASN A 75 24.65 -7.82 -5.74
N ASN A 76 24.99 -6.55 -5.44
CA ASN A 76 26.36 -6.16 -5.09
C ASN A 76 26.78 -6.66 -3.70
N ASP A 77 25.88 -6.64 -2.70
CA ASP A 77 26.17 -7.10 -1.33
C ASP A 77 26.18 -8.64 -1.22
N SER A 78 25.37 -9.34 -2.03
CA SER A 78 25.36 -10.81 -2.10
C SER A 78 26.27 -11.37 -3.20
N ARG A 79 27.13 -10.53 -3.79
CA ARG A 79 28.07 -10.95 -4.84
C ARG A 79 29.16 -11.81 -4.21
N ILE A 80 29.01 -13.13 -4.34
CA ILE A 80 30.08 -14.09 -4.03
C ILE A 80 31.26 -13.75 -4.95
N VAL A 81 32.32 -13.20 -4.36
CA VAL A 81 33.59 -12.93 -5.03
C VAL A 81 34.48 -14.14 -4.84
N GLU A 82 34.88 -14.79 -5.94
CA GLU A 82 35.82 -15.91 -5.88
C GLU A 82 37.20 -15.40 -5.45
N LEU A 83 37.59 -15.75 -4.22
CA LEU A 83 38.95 -15.54 -3.71
C LEU A 83 39.90 -16.45 -4.49
N THR A 84 40.99 -15.89 -5.01
CA THR A 84 42.03 -16.64 -5.71
C THR A 84 42.82 -17.52 -4.72
N ASP A 85 43.27 -18.70 -5.14
CA ASP A 85 43.91 -19.74 -4.31
C ASP A 85 45.00 -19.22 -3.36
N GLU A 86 45.77 -18.21 -3.76
CA GLU A 86 46.84 -17.61 -2.94
C GLU A 86 46.34 -16.84 -1.71
N GLN A 87 45.14 -16.25 -1.78
CA GLN A 87 44.54 -15.49 -0.68
C GLN A 87 43.86 -16.42 0.34
N ALA A 88 43.34 -17.55 -0.14
CA ALA A 88 42.77 -18.60 0.72
C ALA A 88 43.83 -19.22 1.66
N VAL A 89 45.05 -19.44 1.16
CA VAL A 89 46.17 -19.98 1.95
C VAL A 89 46.56 -19.04 3.10
N LYS A 90 46.70 -17.73 2.84
CA LYS A 90 47.05 -16.75 3.88
C LYS A 90 45.99 -16.65 4.99
N LEU A 91 44.72 -16.71 4.63
CA LEU A 91 43.63 -16.70 5.59
C LEU A 91 43.61 -17.98 6.46
N GLN A 92 43.94 -19.12 5.87
CA GLN A 92 44.06 -20.39 6.59
C GLN A 92 45.23 -20.37 7.59
N GLU A 93 46.38 -19.85 7.18
CA GLU A 93 47.55 -19.69 8.07
C GLU A 93 47.24 -18.78 9.26
N GLU A 94 46.47 -17.70 9.08
CA GLU A 94 46.07 -16.80 10.17
C GLU A 94 45.04 -17.44 11.13
N ILE A 95 44.09 -18.21 10.60
CA ILE A 95 43.11 -18.97 11.41
C ILE A 95 43.83 -20.03 12.25
N ASP A 96 44.76 -20.78 11.64
CA ASP A 96 45.50 -21.82 12.33
C ASP A 96 46.41 -21.22 13.43
N ASN A 97 47.09 -20.10 13.15
CA ASN A 97 47.85 -19.37 14.16
C ASN A 97 46.97 -18.86 15.32
N LYS A 98 45.77 -18.35 15.03
CA LYS A 98 44.84 -17.86 16.05
C LYS A 98 44.23 -18.97 16.88
N LYS A 99 44.02 -20.15 16.29
CA LYS A 99 43.55 -21.36 16.97
C LYS A 99 44.63 -21.92 17.91
N LEU A 100 45.88 -21.96 17.45
CA LEU A 100 47.03 -22.38 18.26
C LEU A 100 47.23 -21.51 19.52
N VAL A 101 46.89 -20.21 19.45
CA VAL A 101 46.93 -19.30 20.61
C VAL A 101 45.76 -19.53 21.58
N LYS A 102 44.62 -20.06 21.10
CA LYS A 102 43.43 -20.30 21.93
C LYS A 102 43.45 -21.66 22.66
N ASP A 103 44.22 -22.62 22.17
CA ASP A 103 44.35 -23.96 22.75
C ASP A 103 45.35 -24.05 23.94
N THR A 104 45.99 -22.94 24.35
CA THR A 104 46.96 -22.93 25.47
C THR A 104 46.39 -22.47 26.83
N ALA A 105 45.06 -22.33 27.00
CA ALA A 105 44.46 -22.02 28.30
C ALA A 105 43.25 -22.92 28.63
N VAL A 106 43.50 -23.85 29.56
CA VAL A 106 42.57 -24.66 30.38
C VAL A 106 41.94 -25.89 29.71
N ALA A 107 42.58 -27.03 29.97
CA ALA A 107 41.92 -28.33 30.07
C ALA A 107 41.48 -28.57 31.53
N GLY A 108 40.22 -28.93 31.73
CA GLY A 108 39.68 -29.47 32.99
C GLY A 108 38.37 -30.21 32.71
N PRO A 109 38.30 -31.55 32.92
CA PRO A 109 37.10 -32.34 32.65
C PRO A 109 36.25 -32.46 33.92
N SER A 110 34.98 -32.07 33.84
CA SER A 110 33.96 -32.49 34.80
C SER A 110 32.65 -32.67 34.07
N GLY A 111 32.20 -33.92 33.97
CA GLY A 111 30.82 -34.21 33.70
C GLY A 111 29.97 -33.82 34.89
N ASP A 112 28.74 -33.39 34.63
CA ASP A 112 27.61 -33.94 35.37
C ASP A 112 26.34 -33.91 34.52
N HIS A 113 25.64 -35.02 34.60
CA HIS A 113 24.39 -35.33 33.93
C HIS A 113 23.27 -34.80 34.81
N ILE A 114 22.32 -34.01 34.32
CA ILE A 114 20.95 -33.97 34.87
C ILE A 114 19.98 -33.58 33.76
N GLU A 115 19.08 -34.52 33.53
CA GLU A 115 17.91 -34.49 32.67
C GLU A 115 16.72 -33.89 33.43
N HIS A 116 15.68 -33.46 32.70
CA HIS A 116 14.31 -33.20 33.20
C HIS A 116 14.16 -31.92 34.06
N SER A 117 13.14 -31.07 33.97
CA SER A 117 11.82 -31.07 33.34
C SER A 117 11.08 -29.79 33.76
N LYS A 118 10.18 -29.28 32.89
CA LYS A 118 8.94 -28.52 33.23
C LYS A 118 9.11 -27.21 34.04
N ASP A 119 8.28 -26.18 33.96
CA ASP A 119 7.05 -25.80 33.27
C ASP A 119 6.96 -24.27 33.51
N VAL A 120 6.56 -23.51 32.49
CA VAL A 120 5.53 -22.44 32.50
C VAL A 120 5.66 -21.19 33.43
N GLU A 121 5.30 -20.05 32.81
CA GLU A 121 4.78 -18.74 33.31
C GLU A 121 5.63 -17.58 32.75
N ASP A 122 5.27 -17.03 31.59
CA ASP A 122 4.28 -15.94 31.41
C ASP A 122 4.55 -14.73 32.31
N LYS A 123 5.21 -13.70 31.76
CA LYS A 123 4.97 -12.30 32.08
C LYS A 123 5.15 -11.45 30.84
N ASN A 124 4.02 -10.88 30.40
CA ASN A 124 3.90 -9.66 29.62
C ASN A 124 4.99 -8.64 29.96
N ASP A 125 5.62 -8.05 28.94
CA ASP A 125 6.20 -6.71 29.07
C ASP A 125 5.87 -5.87 27.84
N ASP A 126 5.22 -4.77 28.15
CA ASP A 126 4.60 -3.77 27.29
C ASP A 126 5.71 -2.83 26.81
N SER A 127 6.30 -3.14 25.66
CA SER A 127 7.32 -2.29 25.04
C SER A 127 6.66 -1.25 24.16
N LYS A 128 6.29 -0.15 24.80
CA LYS A 128 6.02 1.15 24.21
C LYS A 128 7.26 1.62 23.43
N ASP A 129 7.29 1.40 22.12
CA ASP A 129 8.25 2.04 21.22
C ASP A 129 7.58 3.24 20.54
N ASP A 130 7.56 4.35 21.29
CA ASP A 130 7.41 5.68 20.73
C ASP A 130 8.73 6.02 19.99
N ASN A 131 8.83 5.66 18.72
CA ASN A 131 9.81 6.26 17.81
C ASN A 131 9.08 7.00 16.69
N ALA A 132 9.23 8.32 16.76
CA ALA A 132 8.72 9.30 15.83
C ALA A 132 9.19 9.01 14.40
N ASP A 133 8.23 8.75 13.52
CA ASP A 133 8.40 8.92 12.08
C ASP A 133 7.38 9.98 11.63
N GLU A 134 7.63 11.21 12.08
CA GLU A 134 7.01 12.42 11.54
C GLU A 134 7.67 12.74 10.18
N GLU A 135 7.35 11.97 9.14
CA GLU A 135 7.65 12.38 7.77
C GLU A 135 6.38 12.36 6.91
N GLU A 136 5.82 13.57 6.76
CA GLU A 136 4.85 13.98 5.72
C GLU A 136 3.67 13.03 5.44
N GLU A 137 2.81 12.81 6.45
CA GLU A 137 1.46 12.30 6.16
C GLU A 137 0.64 13.35 5.40
N ASP A 138 0.56 13.16 4.08
CA ASP A 138 -0.44 13.74 3.18
C ASP A 138 -1.79 13.84 3.93
N GLU A 139 -2.40 15.03 4.03
CA GLU A 139 -3.65 15.28 4.79
C GLU A 139 -4.83 14.35 4.43
N LYS A 140 -4.69 13.58 3.34
CA LYS A 140 -5.65 12.60 2.83
C LYS A 140 -5.48 11.20 3.42
N GLU A 141 -4.40 10.91 4.13
CA GLU A 141 -4.09 9.59 4.72
C GLU A 141 -4.40 9.53 6.22
N LYS A 142 -4.42 10.68 6.93
CA LYS A 142 -4.75 10.77 8.36
C LYS A 142 -6.10 10.16 8.78
N ASN A 143 -7.05 10.04 7.86
CA ASN A 143 -8.37 9.47 8.14
C ASN A 143 -8.50 8.01 7.68
N LYS A 144 -7.42 7.34 7.27
CA LYS A 144 -7.42 5.95 6.81
C LYS A 144 -6.77 5.04 7.84
N LEU A 145 -7.41 3.91 8.10
CA LEU A 145 -6.88 2.91 9.02
C LEU A 145 -5.78 2.08 8.33
N LYS A 146 -4.69 1.80 9.05
CA LYS A 146 -3.62 0.92 8.57
C LYS A 146 -4.17 -0.50 8.35
N PRO A 147 -3.97 -1.11 7.16
CA PRO A 147 -4.45 -2.46 6.92
C PRO A 147 -3.71 -3.49 7.80
N ASN A 148 -4.40 -4.56 8.19
CA ASN A 148 -3.79 -5.70 8.88
C ASN A 148 -3.07 -6.62 7.87
N SER A 149 -2.34 -7.63 8.36
CA SER A 149 -1.57 -8.57 7.52
C SER A 149 -2.43 -9.36 6.52
N GLY A 150 -3.75 -9.43 6.76
CA GLY A 150 -4.74 -10.03 5.86
C GLY A 150 -5.45 -9.03 4.95
N ASN A 151 -4.85 -7.86 4.67
CA ASN A 151 -5.42 -6.78 3.84
C ASN A 151 -6.80 -6.29 4.27
N GLY A 152 -7.20 -6.53 5.52
CA GLY A 152 -8.44 -6.02 6.12
C GLY A 152 -8.13 -5.04 7.25
N ALA A 153 -8.96 -5.03 8.29
CA ALA A 153 -8.80 -4.12 9.42
C ALA A 153 -9.14 -4.78 10.75
N ASP A 154 -8.42 -4.34 11.79
CA ASP A 154 -8.65 -4.70 13.18
C ASP A 154 -9.41 -3.56 13.87
N MET A 155 -10.65 -3.81 14.26
CA MET A 155 -11.52 -2.87 14.98
C MET A 155 -11.68 -3.34 16.43
N PRO A 156 -12.12 -2.49 17.37
CA PRO A 156 -12.23 -2.86 18.77
C PRO A 156 -13.12 -4.08 19.07
N ASN A 157 -14.16 -4.30 18.26
CA ASN A 157 -15.17 -5.34 18.50
C ASN A 157 -15.17 -6.47 17.45
N TYR A 158 -14.40 -6.33 16.38
CA TYR A 158 -14.35 -7.30 15.29
C TYR A 158 -13.09 -7.08 14.45
N ARG A 159 -12.63 -8.14 13.79
CA ARG A 159 -11.54 -8.09 12.82
C ARG A 159 -11.98 -8.78 11.55
N TRP A 160 -11.54 -8.27 10.41
CA TRP A 160 -11.80 -8.89 9.11
C TRP A 160 -10.54 -8.88 8.26
N THR A 161 -10.47 -9.81 7.32
CA THR A 161 -9.41 -9.94 6.31
C THR A 161 -10.07 -10.00 4.95
N GLN A 162 -9.36 -9.61 3.90
CA GLN A 162 -9.87 -9.70 2.53
C GLN A 162 -8.82 -10.30 1.62
N THR A 163 -9.24 -11.30 0.85
CA THR A 163 -8.44 -11.92 -0.20
C THR A 163 -9.14 -11.76 -1.55
N LEU A 164 -8.40 -11.84 -2.66
CA LEU A 164 -9.00 -11.77 -4.00
C LEU A 164 -9.86 -12.99 -4.33
N GLY A 165 -9.71 -14.11 -3.60
CA GLY A 165 -10.43 -15.36 -3.84
C GLY A 165 -11.87 -15.38 -3.32
N GLU A 166 -12.27 -14.39 -2.52
CA GLU A 166 -13.63 -14.32 -1.95
C GLU A 166 -14.61 -13.51 -2.83
N VAL A 167 -14.15 -13.00 -3.98
CA VAL A 167 -14.97 -12.27 -4.96
C VAL A 167 -15.22 -13.17 -6.18
N GLU A 168 -16.30 -13.94 -6.15
CA GLU A 168 -16.90 -14.63 -7.32
C GLU A 168 -18.28 -14.03 -7.68
#